data_AF-A0A5B7FFG4-F1
#
_entry.id   AF-A0A5B7FFG4-F1
#
_cell.length_a   1.000
_cell.length_b   1.000
_cell.length_c   1.000
_cell.angle_alpha   90.00
_cell.angle_beta   90.00
_cell.angle_gamma   90.00
#
_symmetry.space_group_name_H-M   'P 1'
#
loop_
_entity.id
_entity.type
_entity.pdbx_description
1 polymer ?
#
loop_
_entity_poly.entity_id
_entity_poly.type
_entity_poly.pdbx_seq_one_letter_code
_entity_poly.pdbx_strand_id
1 'polypeptide(L)'
;MGLLVSSHYRNTPDDMQTLSDAPAHHLFVLLPSQDQMKEDMLPPVLGVLQVALEGKISKSSVMSALTQGEKPAGDLIPWTVSNQFQNYDFPQLSGARIVRIAIHPNLQGGGIFLFKR
;
A
#
# COMPACT_ATOMS: atom_id res chain seq x y z
N MET A 1 11.07 6.28 -10.88
CA MET A 1 11.28 6.83 -9.52
C MET A 1 10.80 8.28 -9.36
N GLY A 2 10.77 9.10 -10.42
CA GLY A 2 10.24 10.47 -10.32
C GLY A 2 8.80 10.54 -9.79
N LEU A 3 7.91 9.64 -10.20
CA LEU A 3 6.48 9.68 -9.84
C LEU A 3 6.22 9.54 -8.33
N LEU A 4 6.72 8.48 -7.70
CA LEU A 4 6.55 8.27 -6.24
C LEU A 4 7.11 9.44 -5.42
N VAL A 5 8.22 10.03 -5.90
CA VAL A 5 8.85 11.18 -5.24
C VAL A 5 8.08 12.49 -5.50
N SER A 6 7.56 12.68 -6.72
CA SER A 6 6.87 13.90 -7.16
C SER A 6 5.42 14.00 -6.67
N SER A 7 4.76 12.87 -6.44
CA SER A 7 3.35 12.84 -6.04
C SER A 7 3.15 12.95 -4.52
N HIS A 8 4.21 12.73 -3.72
CA HIS A 8 4.13 12.76 -2.26
C HIS A 8 4.97 13.90 -1.68
N TYR A 9 4.29 14.78 -0.94
CA TYR A 9 4.84 15.98 -0.32
C TYR A 9 5.96 15.71 0.70
N ARG A 10 6.08 14.47 1.20
CA ARG A 10 7.13 14.04 2.13
C ARG A 10 7.50 12.59 1.82
N ASN A 11 8.69 12.38 1.26
CA ASN A 11 9.27 11.05 1.11
C ASN A 11 10.52 10.98 1.99
N THR A 12 10.63 9.92 2.77
CA THR A 12 11.83 9.62 3.54
C THR A 12 12.60 8.51 2.82
N PRO A 13 13.96 8.53 2.82
CA PRO A 13 14.75 7.47 2.20
C PRO A 13 14.40 6.06 2.69
N ASP A 14 13.94 5.97 3.94
CA ASP A 14 13.48 4.75 4.62
C ASP A 14 12.27 4.08 3.93
N ASP A 15 11.45 4.85 3.20
CA ASP A 15 10.29 4.32 2.49
C ASP A 15 10.71 3.34 1.38
N MET A 16 11.85 3.63 0.73
CA MET A 16 12.41 2.78 -0.31
C MET A 16 13.00 1.50 0.26
N GLN A 17 13.56 1.57 1.47
CA GLN A 17 14.04 0.41 2.19
C GLN A 17 12.87 -0.48 2.61
N THR A 18 11.82 0.11 3.16
CA THR A 18 10.61 -0.63 3.56
C THR A 18 9.94 -1.31 2.36
N LEU A 19 9.91 -0.64 1.21
CA LEU A 19 9.41 -1.23 -0.04
C LEU A 19 10.21 -2.45 -0.53
N SER A 20 11.50 -2.48 -0.25
CA SER A 20 12.38 -3.55 -0.71
C SER A 20 12.44 -4.72 0.28
N ASP A 21 12.27 -4.43 1.57
CA ASP A 21 12.47 -5.39 2.66
C ASP A 21 11.17 -6.10 3.09
N ALA A 22 10.01 -5.45 2.92
CA ALA A 22 8.75 -5.97 3.42
C ALA A 22 7.99 -6.82 2.38
N PRO A 23 7.88 -8.15 2.56
CA PRO A 23 7.26 -9.05 1.56
C PRO A 23 5.75 -8.88 1.42
N ALA A 24 5.10 -8.25 2.40
CA ALA A 24 3.67 -7.95 2.38
C ALA A 24 3.33 -6.69 1.55
N HIS A 25 4.34 -5.94 1.10
CA HIS A 25 4.15 -4.76 0.26
C HIS A 25 4.18 -5.17 -1.22
N HIS A 26 3.11 -4.82 -1.94
CA HIS A 26 2.99 -5.02 -3.37
C HIS A 26 2.87 -3.67 -4.08
N LEU A 27 3.53 -3.58 -5.24
CA LEU A 27 3.47 -2.43 -6.14
C LEU A 27 2.69 -2.82 -7.39
N PHE A 28 1.65 -2.06 -7.67
CA PHE A 28 0.89 -2.15 -8.90
C PHE A 28 1.19 -0.92 -9.76
N VAL A 29 1.47 -1.14 -11.04
CA VAL A 29 1.84 -0.08 -11.97
C VAL A 29 0.81 -0.04 -13.09
N LEU A 30 0.29 1.16 -13.37
CA LEU A 30 -0.58 1.40 -14.51
C LEU A 30 0.26 1.82 -15.71
N LEU A 31 0.16 1.02 -16.77
CA LEU A 31 0.82 1.24 -18.06
C LEU A 31 -0.25 1.57 -19.12
N PRO A 32 0.10 2.34 -20.18
CA PRO A 32 -0.81 2.56 -21.30
C PRO A 32 -1.09 1.25 -22.05
N SER A 33 -2.18 1.23 -22.83
CA SER A 33 -2.51 0.08 -23.69
C SER A 33 -1.41 -0.20 -24.71
N GLN A 34 -1.24 -1.48 -25.05
CA GLN A 34 -0.17 -1.96 -25.93
C GLN A 34 -0.21 -1.31 -27.33
N ASP A 35 -1.39 -0.91 -27.81
CA ASP A 35 -1.59 -0.22 -29.11
C ASP A 35 -0.95 1.18 -29.19
N GLN A 36 -0.66 1.81 -28.05
CA GLN A 36 0.02 3.12 -27.98
C GLN A 36 1.52 2.98 -27.71
N MET A 37 2.04 1.76 -27.60
CA MET A 37 3.46 1.51 -27.35
C MET A 37 4.22 1.47 -28.67
N LYS A 38 5.32 2.23 -28.76
CA LYS A 38 6.33 2.01 -29.80
C LYS A 38 7.15 0.78 -29.40
N GLU A 39 7.30 -0.18 -30.32
CA GLU A 39 7.92 -1.50 -30.07
C GLU A 39 9.34 -1.46 -29.47
N ASP A 40 10.03 -0.32 -29.57
CA ASP A 40 11.41 -0.12 -29.11
C ASP A 40 11.57 0.78 -27.86
N MET A 41 10.48 1.18 -27.20
CA MET A 41 10.54 2.11 -26.06
C MET A 41 9.90 1.54 -24.78
N LEU A 42 10.58 1.74 -23.64
CA LEU A 42 10.01 1.42 -22.33
C LEU A 42 8.69 2.19 -22.13
N PRO A 43 7.61 1.51 -21.70
CA PRO A 43 6.32 2.16 -21.56
C PRO A 43 6.35 3.20 -20.44
N PRO A 44 5.75 4.39 -20.66
CA PRO A 44 5.67 5.40 -19.61
C PRO A 44 4.74 4.92 -18.50
N VAL A 45 5.17 5.09 -17.25
CA VAL A 45 4.34 4.78 -16.08
C VAL A 45 3.30 5.89 -15.89
N LEU A 46 2.02 5.55 -15.96
CA LEU A 46 0.92 6.52 -15.81
C LEU A 46 0.56 6.74 -14.33
N GLY A 47 0.66 5.68 -13.53
CA GLY A 47 0.42 5.71 -12.10
C GLY A 47 1.00 4.49 -11.39
N VAL A 48 1.19 4.62 -10.08
CA VAL A 48 1.70 3.58 -9.19
C VAL A 48 0.81 3.52 -7.95
N LEU A 49 0.42 2.31 -7.56
CA LEU A 49 -0.33 2.00 -6.36
C LEU A 49 0.52 1.08 -5.48
N GLN A 50 0.78 1.52 -4.26
CA GLN A 50 1.43 0.71 -3.24
C GLN A 50 0.40 0.18 -2.26
N VAL A 51 0.35 -1.14 -2.12
CA VAL A 51 -0.58 -1.85 -1.23
C VAL A 51 0.22 -2.66 -0.23
N ALA A 52 -0.14 -2.58 1.04
CA ALA A 52 0.34 -3.48 2.07
C ALA A 52 -0.78 -4.47 2.40
N LEU A 53 -0.52 -5.76 2.29
CA LEU A 53 -1.45 -6.79 2.78
C LEU A 53 -1.32 -6.86 4.29
N GLU A 54 -2.46 -6.80 4.98
CA GLU A 54 -2.51 -6.81 6.44
C GLU A 54 -3.47 -7.90 6.94
N GLY A 55 -3.23 -8.41 8.14
CA GLY A 55 -4.11 -9.38 8.80
C GLY A 55 -3.66 -10.83 8.70
N LYS A 56 -4.62 -11.77 8.84
CA LYS A 56 -4.33 -13.21 9.11
C LYS A 56 -3.50 -13.42 10.38
N ILE A 57 -3.66 -12.56 11.37
CA ILE A 57 -2.90 -12.64 12.63
C ILE A 57 -3.65 -13.57 13.58
N SER A 58 -2.90 -14.43 14.27
CA SER A 58 -3.48 -15.32 15.29
C SER A 58 -3.93 -14.52 16.52
N LYS A 59 -5.05 -14.90 17.13
CA LYS A 59 -5.57 -14.28 18.37
C LYS A 59 -4.56 -14.30 19.50
N SER A 60 -3.83 -15.40 19.65
CA SER A 60 -2.79 -15.55 20.68
C SER A 60 -1.67 -14.53 20.49
N SER A 61 -1.22 -14.30 19.25
CA SER A 61 -0.22 -13.26 18.95
C SER A 61 -0.72 -11.86 19.30
N VAL A 62 -1.97 -11.53 18.95
CA VAL A 62 -2.57 -10.22 19.26
C VAL A 62 -2.67 -10.01 20.77
N MET A 63 -3.18 -11.00 21.51
CA MET A 63 -3.31 -10.95 22.97
C MET A 63 -1.96 -10.79 23.67
N SER A 64 -0.94 -11.52 23.23
CA SER A 64 0.42 -11.40 23.76
C SER A 64 1.00 -10.01 23.51
N ALA A 65 0.87 -9.48 22.29
CA ALA A 65 1.33 -8.14 21.95
C ALA A 65 0.60 -7.05 22.75
N LEU A 66 -0.72 -7.19 22.93
CA LEU A 66 -1.52 -6.26 23.72
C LEU A 66 -1.12 -6.27 25.19
N THR A 67 -0.83 -7.45 25.75
CA THR A 67 -0.39 -7.62 27.14
C THR A 67 1.00 -7.01 27.36
N GLN A 68 1.87 -7.07 26.36
CA GLN A 68 3.21 -6.49 26.39
C GLN A 68 3.22 -4.99 26.07
N GLY A 69 2.11 -4.43 25.57
CA GLY A 69 2.01 -3.04 25.15
C GLY A 69 2.85 -2.69 23.92
N GLU A 70 3.37 -3.70 23.21
CA GLU A 70 4.19 -3.50 22.02
C GLU A 70 3.29 -3.20 20.81
N LYS A 71 3.62 -2.11 20.10
CA LYS A 71 3.01 -1.80 18.81
C LYS A 71 3.84 -2.48 17.72
N PRO A 72 3.31 -3.51 17.03
CA PRO A 72 4.02 -4.08 15.90
C PRO A 72 4.23 -3.01 14.82
N ALA A 73 5.37 -3.06 14.13
CA ALA A 73 5.69 -2.14 13.04
C ALA A 73 4.83 -2.37 11.78
N GLY A 74 4.14 -3.52 11.70
CA GLY A 74 3.20 -3.88 10.64
C GLY A 74 1.75 -4.00 11.14
N ASP A 75 0.82 -4.25 10.23
CA ASP A 75 -0.60 -4.48 10.54
C ASP A 75 -1.29 -3.35 11.31
N LEU A 76 -1.09 -2.12 10.84
CA LEU A 76 -1.57 -0.90 11.49
C LEU A 76 -3.11 -0.84 11.59
N ILE A 77 -3.84 -1.28 10.56
CA ILE A 77 -5.31 -1.26 10.58
C ILE A 77 -5.85 -2.30 11.58
N PRO A 78 -5.48 -3.60 11.48
CA PRO A 78 -5.85 -4.59 12.48
C PRO A 78 -5.59 -4.14 13.91
N TRP A 79 -4.41 -3.60 14.18
CA TRP A 79 -4.01 -3.17 15.51
C TRP A 79 -4.86 -2.00 16.02
N THR A 80 -5.01 -0.95 15.20
CA THR A 80 -5.75 0.26 15.59
C THR A 80 -7.22 -0.06 15.87
N VAL A 81 -7.85 -0.87 15.01
CA VAL A 81 -9.25 -1.28 15.19
C VAL A 81 -9.40 -2.15 16.43
N SER A 82 -8.51 -3.10 16.66
CA SER A 82 -8.56 -3.95 17.85
C SER A 82 -8.41 -3.15 19.13
N ASN A 83 -7.50 -2.17 19.17
CA ASN A 83 -7.26 -1.37 20.35
C ASN A 83 -8.42 -0.40 20.65
N GLN A 84 -8.97 0.25 19.62
CA GLN A 84 -10.07 1.22 19.77
C GLN A 84 -11.42 0.57 20.08
N PHE A 85 -11.73 -0.54 19.42
CA PHE A 85 -13.03 -1.21 19.55
C PHE A 85 -13.00 -2.44 20.46
N GLN A 86 -11.84 -2.76 21.06
CA GLN A 86 -11.63 -3.96 21.89
C GLN A 86 -12.04 -5.27 21.19
N ASN A 87 -11.96 -5.28 19.86
CA ASN A 87 -12.38 -6.42 19.04
C ASN A 87 -11.16 -7.22 18.58
N TYR A 88 -10.90 -8.33 19.28
CA TYR A 88 -9.77 -9.21 19.02
C TYR A 88 -10.00 -10.20 17.86
N ASP A 89 -11.21 -10.21 17.28
CA ASP A 89 -11.53 -11.04 16.10
C ASP A 89 -11.10 -10.34 14.80
N PHE A 90 -11.03 -9.01 14.80
CA PHE A 90 -10.76 -8.23 13.60
C PHE A 90 -9.40 -8.52 12.92
N PRO A 91 -8.27 -8.69 13.66
CA PRO A 91 -6.99 -9.01 13.05
C PRO A 91 -6.90 -10.38 12.36
N GLN A 92 -7.87 -11.26 12.63
CA GLN A 92 -7.94 -12.55 11.95
C GLN A 92 -8.36 -12.40 10.49
N LEU A 93 -9.09 -11.33 10.17
CA LEU A 93 -9.49 -11.02 8.82
C LEU A 93 -8.27 -10.60 8.00
N SER A 94 -8.24 -10.99 6.73
CA SER A 94 -7.27 -10.50 5.77
C SER A 94 -7.79 -9.23 5.11
N GLY A 95 -6.96 -8.21 5.03
CA GLY A 95 -7.24 -6.96 4.35
C GLY A 95 -6.05 -6.47 3.53
N ALA A 96 -6.26 -5.36 2.85
CA ALA A 96 -5.24 -4.67 2.08
C ALA A 96 -5.33 -3.18 2.40
N ARG A 97 -4.23 -2.59 2.85
CA ARG A 97 -4.10 -1.15 3.07
C ARG A 97 -3.44 -0.51 1.86
N ILE A 98 -4.10 0.49 1.28
CA ILE A 98 -3.46 1.37 0.30
C ILE A 98 -2.52 2.31 1.06
N VAL A 99 -1.21 2.16 0.82
CA VAL A 99 -0.17 2.97 1.47
C VAL A 99 0.01 4.26 0.70
N ARG A 100 0.12 4.16 -0.63
CA ARG A 100 0.39 5.31 -1.53
C ARG A 100 -0.28 5.12 -2.89
N ILE A 101 -0.77 6.22 -3.43
CA ILE A 101 -1.25 6.35 -4.81
C ILE A 101 -0.48 7.51 -5.43
N ALA A 102 0.29 7.23 -6.47
CA ALA A 102 0.99 8.23 -7.26
C ALA A 102 0.44 8.20 -8.69
N ILE A 103 0.02 9.36 -9.19
CA ILE A 103 -0.45 9.52 -10.57
C ILE A 103 0.43 10.59 -11.21
N HIS A 104 0.67 10.46 -12.51
CA HIS A 104 1.31 11.52 -13.27
C HIS A 104 0.48 12.82 -13.20
N PRO A 105 1.07 13.99 -12.92
CA PRO A 105 0.31 15.24 -12.69
C PRO A 105 -0.59 15.63 -13.87
N ASN A 106 -0.14 15.41 -15.12
CA ASN A 106 -0.95 15.66 -16.33
C ASN A 106 -2.22 14.83 -16.44
N LEU A 107 -2.34 13.78 -15.62
CA LEU A 107 -3.41 12.79 -15.63
C LEU A 107 -4.26 12.87 -14.34
N GLN A 108 -3.96 13.83 -13.46
CA GLN A 108 -4.69 14.09 -12.23
C GLN A 108 -6.09 14.66 -12.56
N GLY A 109 -7.14 14.08 -11.96
CA GLY A 109 -8.54 14.49 -12.21
C GLY A 109 -9.28 13.67 -13.28
N GLY A 110 -8.60 12.79 -14.01
CA GLY A 110 -9.22 11.93 -15.04
C GLY A 110 -9.94 10.68 -14.52
N GLY A 111 -9.98 10.45 -13.20
CA GLY A 111 -10.61 9.26 -12.63
C GLY A 111 -9.95 7.94 -13.07
N ILE A 112 -8.63 7.93 -13.24
CA ILE A 112 -7.92 6.83 -13.90
C ILE A 112 -7.89 5.55 -13.05
N PHE A 113 -7.94 5.69 -11.72
CA PHE A 113 -8.14 4.58 -10.79
C PHE A 113 -9.61 4.35 -10.43
N LEU A 114 -10.55 5.06 -11.07
CA LEU A 114 -11.98 4.80 -10.89
C LEU A 114 -12.32 3.55 -11.71
N PHE A 115 -12.49 2.42 -11.01
CA PHE A 115 -13.06 1.22 -11.61
C PHE A 115 -14.50 1.53 -12.03
N LYS A 116 -14.70 1.87 -13.30
CA LYS A 116 -16.03 1.92 -13.89
C LYS A 116 -16.50 0.47 -14.00
N ARG A 117 -17.45 0.10 -13.13
CA ARG A 117 -18.17 -1.18 -13.23
C ARG A 117 -18.97 -1.25 -14.52
#